data_AF-A0A497QN86-F1
#
_entry.id   AF-A0A497QN86-F1
#
_cell.length_a   1.000
_cell.length_b   1.000
_cell.length_c   1.000
_cell.angle_alpha   90.00
_cell.angle_beta   90.00
_cell.angle_gamma   90.00
#
_symmetry.space_group_name_H-M   'P 1'
#
loop_
_entity.id
_entity.type
_entity.pdbx_description
1 polymer ?
#
loop_
_entity_poly.entity_id
_entity_poly.type
_entity_poly.pdbx_seq_one_letter_code
_entity_poly.pdbx_strand_id
1 'polypeptide(L)'
;MTPKLLPESIVLYLDLSTGILSKKMLQKGIEQFVKDKIKKIPNCTFSCFYFLKDTTPFLSEEFKDFKSIKNQINSDWKNRESSQSNFENGLFYCLSFLAQKAAQKAGNYRVIVITDSPSQKSSEYAEALMELVETVKNFPTFIDIIRVGGKERYSDDVKLRIISTLTSGGLFYAQNDKDFLGKFVALAKNKILPDLRAEGGQEIDPEKKLYYENVAKMLQPAEANVGPCLICGKDLCEYCTLPEDKLVCPLCNQPYHECCAALYTWKKNIGLKHIFRCVNCEGLVKMNERRVYEINGEPYPGDESPHLEETAELEGEETWNPETDMTTSSEAEEPAKIEEEKSKEESVKVPETSSNGEVKQIGKVKVKRGLFGFQPIGMADDEEESNKPESTTAEKEQEPKMTEEEKLALARKKLAERRKKKKVKNGIRICKVCSHHLKPDERICPKCGSPAF
;
A
#
# COMPACT_ATOMS: atom_id res chain seq x y z
N MET A 1 26.12 15.06 4.73
CA MET A 1 25.96 13.60 4.62
C MET A 1 25.23 13.31 3.32
N THR A 2 25.80 12.50 2.44
CA THR A 2 25.08 12.02 1.25
C THR A 2 23.95 11.09 1.71
N PRO A 3 22.71 11.27 1.22
CA PRO A 3 21.61 10.39 1.61
C PRO A 3 21.93 8.95 1.19
N LYS A 4 21.89 8.01 2.14
CA LYS A 4 22.07 6.58 1.88
C LYS A 4 20.96 6.13 0.93
N LEU A 5 21.32 5.75 -0.30
CA LEU A 5 20.39 5.18 -1.26
C LEU A 5 19.91 3.81 -0.75
N LEU A 6 18.65 3.75 -0.31
CA LEU A 6 18.04 2.50 0.11
C LEU A 6 17.75 1.60 -1.09
N PRO A 7 17.78 0.27 -0.91
CA PRO A 7 17.26 -0.65 -1.92
C PRO A 7 15.77 -0.37 -2.16
N GLU A 8 15.31 -0.56 -3.41
CA GLU A 8 13.90 -0.41 -3.79
C GLU A 8 13.41 -1.76 -4.35
N SER A 9 12.29 -2.28 -3.83
CA SER A 9 11.64 -3.48 -4.37
C SER A 9 10.31 -3.09 -5.00
N ILE A 10 10.18 -3.34 -6.31
CA ILE A 10 9.04 -2.90 -7.11
C ILE A 10 8.25 -4.11 -7.60
N VAL A 11 6.96 -4.19 -7.26
CA VAL A 11 6.02 -5.16 -7.81
C VAL A 11 5.22 -4.49 -8.93
N LEU A 12 5.34 -5.02 -10.14
CA LEU A 12 4.53 -4.66 -11.30
C LEU A 12 3.27 -5.52 -11.30
N TYR A 13 2.17 -4.98 -10.81
CA TYR A 13 0.88 -5.66 -10.81
C TYR A 13 0.13 -5.37 -12.12
N LEU A 14 -0.07 -6.41 -12.93
CA LEU A 14 -0.77 -6.35 -14.21
C LEU A 14 -2.23 -6.85 -14.05
N ASP A 15 -3.18 -5.93 -13.97
CA ASP A 15 -4.63 -6.18 -13.89
C ASP A 15 -5.31 -5.79 -15.21
N LEU A 16 -5.02 -6.54 -16.28
CA LEU A 16 -5.38 -6.17 -17.66
C LEU A 16 -6.38 -7.15 -18.28
N SER A 17 -7.64 -6.74 -18.33
CA SER A 17 -8.81 -7.52 -18.77
C SER A 17 -9.37 -7.11 -20.15
N THR A 18 -9.38 -5.82 -20.46
CA THR A 18 -10.08 -5.28 -21.64
C THR A 18 -9.25 -5.30 -22.92
N GLY A 19 -7.94 -5.52 -22.83
CA GLY A 19 -7.03 -5.55 -23.97
C GLY A 19 -6.74 -4.18 -24.59
N ILE A 20 -7.12 -3.07 -23.93
CA ILE A 20 -6.81 -1.70 -24.37
C ILE A 20 -5.30 -1.48 -24.48
N LEU A 21 -4.53 -2.02 -23.54
CA LEU A 21 -3.06 -1.93 -23.53
C LEU A 21 -2.45 -3.11 -24.28
N SER A 22 -1.71 -2.83 -25.36
CA SER A 22 -1.04 -3.90 -26.10
C SER A 22 0.19 -4.45 -25.35
N LYS A 23 0.40 -5.76 -25.43
CA LYS A 23 1.57 -6.46 -24.84
C LYS A 23 2.89 -5.79 -25.21
N LYS A 24 3.03 -5.40 -26.49
CA LYS A 24 4.23 -4.78 -27.03
C LYS A 24 4.52 -3.44 -26.35
N MET A 25 3.49 -2.65 -26.10
CA MET A 25 3.63 -1.33 -25.47
C MET A 25 3.86 -1.43 -23.97
N LEU A 26 3.20 -2.38 -23.30
CA LEU A 26 3.52 -2.75 -21.91
C LEU A 26 5.00 -3.12 -21.76
N GLN A 27 5.49 -4.05 -22.58
CA GLN A 27 6.90 -4.50 -22.52
C GLN A 27 7.88 -3.35 -22.78
N LYS A 28 7.61 -2.47 -23.76
CA LYS A 28 8.43 -1.28 -24.00
C LYS A 28 8.45 -0.32 -22.82
N GLY A 29 7.30 -0.11 -22.17
CA GLY A 29 7.19 0.71 -20.97
C GLY A 29 8.02 0.15 -19.82
N ILE A 30 7.88 -1.15 -19.54
CA ILE A 30 8.65 -1.86 -18.52
C ILE A 30 10.15 -1.79 -18.82
N GLU A 31 10.57 -2.02 -20.07
CA GLU A 31 11.97 -1.94 -20.47
C GLU A 31 12.58 -0.57 -20.13
N GLN A 32 11.91 0.51 -20.53
CA GLN A 32 12.42 1.85 -20.32
C GLN A 32 12.40 2.23 -18.83
N PHE A 33 11.35 1.85 -18.11
CA PHE A 33 11.24 2.09 -16.67
C PHE A 33 12.35 1.39 -15.88
N VAL A 34 12.58 0.10 -16.14
CA VAL A 34 13.63 -0.70 -15.49
C VAL A 34 15.01 -0.10 -15.78
N LYS A 35 15.29 0.24 -17.05
CA LYS A 35 16.55 0.90 -17.44
C LYS A 35 16.76 2.22 -16.71
N ASP A 36 15.74 3.06 -16.62
CA ASP A 36 15.84 4.37 -15.96
C ASP A 36 15.92 4.25 -14.44
N LYS A 37 15.26 3.24 -13.84
CA LYS A 37 15.32 2.99 -12.40
C LYS A 37 16.65 2.42 -11.94
N ILE A 38 17.19 1.41 -12.62
CA ILE A 38 18.49 0.81 -12.26
C ILE A 38 19.61 1.86 -12.31
N LYS A 39 19.57 2.79 -13.28
CA LYS A 39 20.54 3.90 -13.37
C LYS A 39 20.54 4.80 -12.13
N LYS A 40 19.39 4.95 -11.47
CA LYS A 40 19.23 5.78 -10.27
C LYS A 40 19.47 5.00 -8.99
N ILE A 41 18.99 3.76 -8.94
CA ILE A 41 19.04 2.87 -7.77
C ILE A 41 19.55 1.51 -8.27
N PRO A 42 20.87 1.28 -8.23
CA PRO A 42 21.48 0.04 -8.75
C PRO A 42 20.98 -1.24 -8.07
N ASN A 43 20.55 -1.14 -6.81
CA ASN A 43 20.04 -2.26 -6.00
C ASN A 43 18.50 -2.40 -6.08
N CYS A 44 17.89 -1.96 -7.18
CA CYS A 44 16.45 -2.10 -7.39
C CYS A 44 16.12 -3.53 -7.83
N THR A 45 15.11 -4.15 -7.21
CA THR A 45 14.55 -5.44 -7.63
C THR A 45 13.14 -5.27 -8.18
N PHE A 46 12.76 -6.14 -9.13
CA PHE A 46 11.47 -6.09 -9.80
C PHE A 46 10.80 -7.46 -9.75
N SER A 47 9.52 -7.51 -9.39
CA SER A 47 8.68 -8.69 -9.50
C SER A 47 7.45 -8.37 -10.34
N CYS A 48 6.89 -9.37 -11.01
CA CYS A 48 5.64 -9.25 -11.76
C CYS A 48 4.56 -10.05 -11.04
N PHE A 49 3.39 -9.44 -10.90
CA PHE A 49 2.23 -10.07 -10.30
C PHE A 49 1.02 -9.97 -11.24
N TYR A 50 0.27 -11.05 -11.37
CA TYR A 50 -1.01 -11.12 -12.11
C TYR A 50 -1.75 -12.40 -11.73
N PHE A 51 -3.04 -12.47 -12.07
CA PHE A 51 -3.82 -13.69 -11.95
C PHE A 51 -3.74 -14.52 -13.22
N LEU A 52 -3.74 -15.84 -13.08
CA LEU A 52 -3.97 -16.79 -14.16
C LEU A 52 -5.47 -17.02 -14.38
N LYS A 53 -5.86 -17.63 -15.50
CA LYS A 53 -7.26 -17.86 -15.91
C LYS A 53 -8.10 -18.68 -14.92
N ASP A 54 -7.47 -19.47 -14.08
CA ASP A 54 -8.07 -20.24 -13.00
C ASP A 54 -8.17 -19.43 -11.71
N THR A 55 -7.96 -18.11 -11.77
CA THR A 55 -7.88 -17.19 -10.63
C THR A 55 -6.73 -17.48 -9.66
N THR A 56 -5.74 -18.27 -10.07
CA THR A 56 -4.54 -18.51 -9.27
C THR A 56 -3.63 -17.28 -9.31
N PRO A 57 -3.23 -16.74 -8.14
CA PRO A 57 -2.28 -15.63 -8.06
C PRO A 57 -0.89 -16.13 -8.48
N PHE A 58 -0.26 -15.41 -9.42
CA PHE A 58 1.11 -15.64 -9.80
C PHE A 58 1.97 -14.45 -9.40
N LEU A 59 3.01 -14.72 -8.60
CA LEU A 59 4.07 -13.76 -8.27
C LEU A 59 5.40 -14.31 -8.77
N SER A 60 6.09 -13.56 -9.62
CA SER A 60 7.40 -13.95 -10.10
C SER A 60 8.47 -13.83 -9.03
N GLU A 61 9.59 -14.52 -9.24
CA GLU A 61 10.84 -14.24 -8.55
C GLU A 61 11.30 -12.79 -8.76
N GLU A 62 12.30 -12.38 -7.97
CA GLU A 62 12.91 -11.06 -8.09
C GLU A 62 13.90 -11.00 -9.26
N PHE A 63 13.64 -10.09 -10.18
CA PHE A 63 14.49 -9.81 -11.32
C PHE A 63 15.30 -8.53 -11.10
N LYS A 64 16.52 -8.49 -11.65
CA LYS A 64 17.36 -7.29 -11.75
C LYS A 64 17.47 -6.75 -13.17
N ASP A 65 16.85 -7.42 -14.13
CA ASP A 65 16.96 -7.11 -15.54
C ASP A 65 15.62 -7.27 -16.28
N PHE A 66 15.48 -6.54 -17.39
CA PHE A 66 14.27 -6.58 -18.20
C PHE A 66 14.10 -7.88 -18.99
N LYS A 67 15.19 -8.58 -19.35
CA LYS A 67 15.12 -9.77 -20.19
C LYS A 67 14.35 -10.88 -19.46
N SER A 68 14.63 -11.06 -18.16
CA SER A 68 13.93 -12.00 -17.30
C SER A 68 12.44 -11.66 -17.16
N ILE A 69 12.11 -10.40 -16.88
CA ILE A 69 10.71 -9.92 -16.84
C ILE A 69 9.99 -10.16 -18.16
N LYS A 70 10.63 -9.83 -19.29
CA LYS A 70 10.06 -10.00 -20.63
C LYS A 70 9.75 -11.47 -20.93
N ASN A 71 10.65 -12.37 -20.53
CA ASN A 71 10.46 -13.81 -20.71
C ASN A 71 9.27 -14.31 -19.90
N GLN A 72 9.14 -13.90 -18.64
CA GLN A 72 7.99 -14.25 -17.80
C GLN A 72 6.66 -13.74 -18.39
N ILE A 73 6.62 -12.46 -18.76
CA ILE A 73 5.44 -11.89 -19.42
C ILE A 73 5.14 -12.63 -20.72
N ASN A 74 6.15 -13.13 -21.44
CA ASN A 74 5.95 -13.84 -22.68
C ASN A 74 5.33 -15.22 -22.51
N SER A 75 5.80 -16.01 -21.53
CA SER A 75 5.30 -17.36 -21.26
C SER A 75 3.83 -17.30 -20.84
N ASP A 76 3.49 -16.37 -19.95
CA ASP A 76 2.21 -16.44 -19.24
C ASP A 76 1.14 -15.52 -19.84
N TRP A 77 1.49 -14.69 -20.84
CA TRP A 77 0.56 -13.72 -21.43
C TRP A 77 -0.78 -14.33 -21.83
N LYS A 78 -0.76 -15.54 -22.42
CA LYS A 78 -1.98 -16.22 -22.90
C LYS A 78 -2.78 -16.89 -21.78
N ASN A 79 -2.14 -17.13 -20.63
CA ASN A 79 -2.70 -17.84 -19.49
C ASN A 79 -3.15 -16.89 -18.37
N ARG A 80 -2.89 -15.59 -18.49
CA ARG A 80 -3.39 -14.59 -17.55
C ARG A 80 -4.91 -14.47 -17.58
N GLU A 81 -5.48 -14.11 -16.44
CA GLU A 81 -6.88 -13.69 -16.33
C GLU A 81 -7.13 -12.46 -17.21
N SER A 82 -8.18 -12.52 -18.01
CA SER A 82 -8.59 -11.44 -18.91
C SER A 82 -10.09 -11.22 -18.94
N SER A 83 -10.87 -12.01 -18.21
CA SER A 83 -12.32 -11.89 -18.14
C SER A 83 -12.78 -10.84 -17.13
N GLN A 84 -12.03 -10.65 -16.04
CA GLN A 84 -12.40 -9.77 -14.92
C GLN A 84 -11.18 -9.09 -14.29
N SER A 85 -11.42 -7.96 -13.60
CA SER A 85 -10.42 -7.35 -12.73
C SER A 85 -10.37 -8.10 -11.40
N ASN A 86 -9.15 -8.33 -10.90
CA ASN A 86 -8.91 -8.88 -9.58
C ASN A 86 -8.20 -7.88 -8.66
N PHE A 87 -8.45 -6.57 -8.89
CA PHE A 87 -7.73 -5.46 -8.27
C PHE A 87 -7.50 -5.62 -6.76
N GLU A 88 -8.55 -5.87 -5.97
CA GLU A 88 -8.45 -6.01 -4.50
C GLU A 88 -7.55 -7.18 -4.13
N ASN A 89 -7.90 -8.37 -4.61
CA ASN A 89 -7.18 -9.60 -4.30
C ASN A 89 -5.71 -9.47 -4.67
N GLY A 90 -5.41 -8.88 -5.83
CA GLY A 90 -4.05 -8.69 -6.27
C GLY A 90 -3.27 -7.71 -5.40
N LEU A 91 -3.92 -6.64 -4.95
CA LEU A 91 -3.29 -5.69 -4.04
C LEU A 91 -3.06 -6.33 -2.66
N PHE A 92 -4.00 -7.12 -2.13
CA PHE A 92 -3.79 -7.91 -0.90
C PHE A 92 -2.54 -8.79 -0.99
N TYR A 93 -2.38 -9.55 -2.07
CA TYR A 93 -1.19 -10.39 -2.29
C TYR A 93 0.09 -9.57 -2.37
N CYS A 94 0.08 -8.48 -3.16
CA CYS A 94 1.25 -7.62 -3.31
C CYS A 94 1.68 -7.00 -1.99
N LEU A 95 0.73 -6.48 -1.20
CA LEU A 95 1.00 -5.83 0.08
C LEU A 95 1.47 -6.85 1.14
N SER A 96 0.88 -8.04 1.17
CA SER A 96 1.33 -9.11 2.08
C SER A 96 2.78 -9.52 1.80
N PHE A 97 3.13 -9.69 0.52
CA PHE A 97 4.49 -9.98 0.09
C PHE A 97 5.47 -8.87 0.46
N LEU A 98 5.10 -7.60 0.22
CA LEU A 98 5.95 -6.47 0.55
C LEU A 98 6.11 -6.26 2.05
N ALA A 99 5.06 -6.52 2.85
CA ALA A 99 5.14 -6.49 4.30
C ALA A 99 6.14 -7.51 4.83
N GLN A 100 6.13 -8.74 4.31
CA GLN A 100 7.11 -9.77 4.65
C GLN A 100 8.54 -9.31 4.33
N LYS A 101 8.75 -8.63 3.18
CA LYS A 101 10.06 -8.07 2.84
C LYS A 101 10.47 -6.89 3.73
N ALA A 102 9.53 -6.02 4.06
CA ALA A 102 9.74 -4.90 4.97
C ALA A 102 10.13 -5.35 6.37
N ALA A 103 9.67 -6.54 6.77
CA ALA A 103 10.08 -7.22 7.99
C ALA A 103 11.50 -7.78 7.92
N GLN A 104 11.94 -8.26 6.76
CA GLN A 104 13.26 -8.89 6.63
C GLN A 104 14.41 -7.88 6.49
N LYS A 105 14.15 -6.73 5.85
CA LYS A 105 15.17 -5.73 5.56
C LYS A 105 14.54 -4.33 5.52
N ALA A 106 15.34 -3.27 5.66
CA ALA A 106 14.88 -1.93 5.31
C ALA A 106 15.06 -1.67 3.81
N GLY A 107 14.12 -0.94 3.24
CA GLY A 107 14.12 -0.57 1.83
C GLY A 107 12.90 0.26 1.53
N ASN A 108 12.78 0.73 0.30
CA ASN A 108 11.55 1.29 -0.23
C ASN A 108 10.77 0.19 -0.96
N TYR A 109 9.48 0.09 -0.72
CA TYR A 109 8.61 -0.92 -1.30
C TYR A 109 7.60 -0.22 -2.21
N ARG A 110 7.38 -0.74 -3.41
CA ARG A 110 6.50 -0.07 -4.37
C ARG A 110 5.66 -1.07 -5.12
N VAL A 111 4.36 -0.82 -5.19
CA VAL A 111 3.47 -1.51 -6.12
C VAL A 111 3.11 -0.54 -7.23
N ILE A 112 3.32 -0.94 -8.48
CA ILE A 112 2.82 -0.22 -9.65
C ILE A 112 1.71 -1.06 -10.24
N VAL A 113 0.47 -0.65 -9.99
CA VAL A 113 -0.73 -1.29 -10.51
C VAL A 113 -1.04 -0.73 -11.89
N ILE A 114 -1.16 -1.60 -12.88
CA ILE A 114 -1.60 -1.24 -14.23
C ILE A 114 -2.93 -1.93 -14.43
N THR A 115 -4.01 -1.15 -14.47
CA THR A 115 -5.38 -1.69 -14.52
C THR A 115 -6.20 -1.03 -15.61
N ASP A 116 -7.02 -1.80 -16.33
CA ASP A 116 -7.83 -1.30 -17.45
C ASP A 116 -9.36 -1.41 -17.27
N SER A 117 -9.80 -2.05 -16.19
CA SER A 117 -11.22 -2.13 -15.81
C SER A 117 -11.45 -1.75 -14.34
N PRO A 118 -12.60 -1.12 -14.03
CA PRO A 118 -12.92 -0.76 -12.66
C PRO A 118 -13.05 -2.01 -11.80
N SER A 119 -12.68 -1.88 -10.53
CA SER A 119 -12.95 -2.93 -9.56
C SER A 119 -14.47 -3.19 -9.43
N GLN A 120 -14.82 -4.47 -9.25
CA GLN A 120 -16.19 -4.96 -9.11
C GLN A 120 -16.46 -5.67 -7.77
N LYS A 121 -15.51 -5.68 -6.84
CA LYS A 121 -15.67 -6.35 -5.54
C LYS A 121 -16.59 -5.57 -4.60
N SER A 122 -17.12 -6.26 -3.57
CA SER A 122 -18.02 -5.68 -2.57
C SER A 122 -17.32 -4.61 -1.73
N SER A 123 -18.12 -3.81 -1.01
CA SER A 123 -17.62 -2.79 -0.08
C SER A 123 -16.77 -3.37 1.03
N GLU A 124 -17.13 -4.55 1.56
CA GLU A 124 -16.39 -5.25 2.61
C GLU A 124 -14.93 -5.53 2.20
N TYR A 125 -14.72 -5.99 0.95
CA TYR A 125 -13.37 -6.19 0.42
C TYR A 125 -12.59 -4.87 0.27
N ALA A 126 -13.29 -3.78 -0.06
CA ALA A 126 -12.67 -2.47 -0.14
C ALA A 126 -12.25 -1.98 1.25
N GLU A 127 -13.10 -2.14 2.27
CA GLU A 127 -12.80 -1.76 3.67
C GLU A 127 -11.60 -2.53 4.21
N ALA A 128 -11.59 -3.87 4.07
CA ALA A 128 -10.45 -4.69 4.49
C ALA A 128 -9.15 -4.30 3.76
N LEU A 129 -9.24 -3.91 2.49
CA LEU A 129 -8.08 -3.43 1.73
C LEU A 129 -7.59 -2.08 2.26
N MET A 130 -8.51 -1.17 2.61
CA MET A 130 -8.16 0.11 3.19
C MET A 130 -7.47 -0.06 4.54
N GLU A 131 -7.96 -0.97 5.40
CA GLU A 131 -7.34 -1.30 6.67
C GLU A 131 -5.90 -1.84 6.50
N LEU A 132 -5.70 -2.72 5.52
CA LEU A 132 -4.36 -3.21 5.18
C LEU A 132 -3.46 -2.08 4.68
N VAL A 133 -3.98 -1.23 3.78
CA VAL A 133 -3.24 -0.06 3.25
C VAL A 133 -2.82 0.87 4.39
N GLU A 134 -3.70 1.12 5.36
CA GLU A 134 -3.37 1.92 6.53
C GLU A 134 -2.33 1.27 7.43
N THR A 135 -2.32 -0.05 7.50
CA THR A 135 -1.35 -0.79 8.31
C THR A 135 0.03 -0.79 7.64
N VAL A 136 0.10 -0.95 6.32
CA VAL A 136 1.39 -0.99 5.61
C VAL A 136 1.97 0.40 5.31
N LYS A 137 1.21 1.49 5.52
CA LYS A 137 1.69 2.88 5.29
C LYS A 137 2.86 3.28 6.19
N ASN A 138 2.98 2.63 7.35
CA ASN A 138 4.09 2.85 8.30
C ASN A 138 5.38 2.16 7.84
N PHE A 139 5.27 1.22 6.90
CA PHE A 139 6.41 0.85 6.06
C PHE A 139 6.50 1.84 4.90
N PRO A 140 7.70 2.12 4.37
CA PRO A 140 7.89 2.96 3.19
C PRO A 140 7.38 2.27 1.91
N THR A 141 6.06 2.05 1.86
CA THR A 141 5.32 1.33 0.84
C THR A 141 4.52 2.33 0.00
N PHE A 142 4.74 2.33 -1.31
CA PHE A 142 4.14 3.27 -2.23
C PHE A 142 3.27 2.55 -3.26
N ILE A 143 2.02 2.98 -3.45
CA ILE A 143 1.11 2.37 -4.45
C ILE A 143 0.84 3.38 -5.56
N ASP A 144 1.47 3.18 -6.71
CA ASP A 144 1.16 3.95 -7.92
C ASP A 144 0.19 3.16 -8.79
N ILE A 145 -0.83 3.82 -9.30
CA ILE A 145 -1.90 3.20 -10.09
C ILE A 145 -1.95 3.91 -11.43
N ILE A 146 -1.84 3.14 -12.51
CA ILE A 146 -2.09 3.60 -13.86
C ILE A 146 -3.35 2.93 -14.39
N ARG A 147 -4.43 3.72 -14.44
CA ARG A 147 -5.71 3.36 -15.05
C ARG A 147 -5.60 3.55 -16.57
N VAL A 148 -5.71 2.49 -17.36
CA VAL A 148 -5.70 2.57 -18.82
C VAL A 148 -7.12 2.52 -19.36
N GLY A 149 -7.53 3.53 -20.12
CA GLY A 149 -8.81 3.57 -20.81
C GLY A 149 -9.29 4.98 -21.12
N GLY A 150 -10.31 5.07 -21.99
CA GLY A 150 -10.79 6.33 -22.53
C GLY A 150 -11.92 7.00 -21.75
N LYS A 151 -12.39 6.42 -20.63
CA LYS A 151 -13.50 7.02 -19.85
C LYS A 151 -12.97 8.17 -19.00
N GLU A 152 -13.77 9.23 -18.88
CA GLU A 152 -13.43 10.38 -18.03
C GLU A 152 -13.53 10.07 -16.53
N ARG A 153 -14.45 9.16 -16.15
CA ARG A 153 -14.67 8.74 -14.77
C ARG A 153 -14.98 7.25 -14.69
N TYR A 154 -14.46 6.63 -13.65
CA TYR A 154 -14.72 5.24 -13.27
C TYR A 154 -15.40 5.19 -11.89
N SER A 155 -16.19 4.15 -11.65
CA SER A 155 -16.92 3.97 -10.39
C SER A 155 -15.99 3.81 -9.19
N ASP A 156 -14.77 3.33 -9.39
CA ASP A 156 -13.78 3.07 -8.35
C ASP A 156 -12.75 4.21 -8.19
N ASP A 157 -12.86 5.32 -8.92
CA ASP A 157 -11.87 6.41 -8.91
C ASP A 157 -11.60 6.97 -7.51
N VAL A 158 -12.64 7.08 -6.68
CA VAL A 158 -12.52 7.55 -5.29
C VAL A 158 -11.63 6.60 -4.50
N LYS A 159 -11.88 5.29 -4.59
CA LYS A 159 -11.08 4.25 -3.92
C LYS A 159 -9.62 4.30 -4.36
N LEU A 160 -9.35 4.32 -5.68
CA LEU A 160 -7.99 4.40 -6.20
C LEU A 160 -7.25 5.66 -5.72
N ARG A 161 -7.96 6.78 -5.62
CA ARG A 161 -7.40 8.04 -5.12
C ARG A 161 -7.05 7.97 -3.63
N ILE A 162 -7.91 7.37 -2.80
CA ILE A 162 -7.62 7.22 -1.37
C ILE A 162 -6.40 6.30 -1.18
N ILE A 163 -6.38 5.13 -1.84
CA ILE A 163 -5.25 4.17 -1.77
C ILE A 163 -3.92 4.83 -2.15
N SER A 164 -3.90 5.53 -3.29
CA SER A 164 -2.69 6.21 -3.75
C SER A 164 -2.31 7.39 -2.84
N THR A 165 -3.25 8.11 -2.24
CA THR A 165 -2.93 9.23 -1.34
C THR A 165 -2.37 8.76 -0.01
N LEU A 166 -2.98 7.74 0.62
CA LEU A 166 -2.53 7.20 1.91
C LEU A 166 -1.10 6.63 1.85
N THR A 167 -0.71 6.10 0.69
CA THR A 167 0.61 5.50 0.48
C THR A 167 1.62 6.44 -0.17
N SER A 168 1.32 7.74 -0.25
CA SER A 168 2.16 8.70 -1.02
C SER A 168 2.46 8.24 -2.45
N GLY A 169 1.52 7.48 -3.00
CA GLY A 169 1.38 6.97 -4.34
C GLY A 169 1.01 8.04 -5.36
N GLY A 170 0.57 7.59 -6.52
CA GLY A 170 0.05 8.47 -7.57
C GLY A 170 -0.95 7.74 -8.43
N LEU A 171 -2.05 8.41 -8.77
CA LEU A 171 -3.08 7.90 -9.68
C LEU A 171 -2.95 8.60 -11.04
N PHE A 172 -2.75 7.81 -12.09
CA PHE A 172 -2.52 8.29 -13.44
C PHE A 172 -3.52 7.63 -14.40
N TYR A 173 -4.09 8.41 -15.30
CA TYR A 173 -5.04 7.90 -16.31
C TYR A 173 -4.40 7.90 -17.68
N ALA A 174 -4.21 6.77 -18.34
CA ALA A 174 -3.67 6.70 -19.69
C ALA A 174 -4.78 6.38 -20.69
N GLN A 175 -5.02 7.24 -21.68
CA GLN A 175 -6.11 7.02 -22.65
C GLN A 175 -5.80 5.92 -23.68
N ASN A 176 -4.52 5.71 -23.98
CA ASN A 176 -4.05 4.78 -25.00
C ASN A 176 -2.61 4.33 -24.72
N ASP A 177 -2.12 3.39 -25.54
CA ASP A 177 -0.76 2.85 -25.52
C ASP A 177 0.37 3.90 -25.46
N LYS A 178 0.24 5.01 -26.20
CA LYS A 178 1.27 6.07 -26.25
C LYS A 178 1.27 6.89 -24.97
N ASP A 179 0.08 7.24 -24.48
CA ASP A 179 -0.11 7.98 -23.24
C ASP A 179 0.36 7.15 -22.03
N PHE A 180 0.08 5.84 -22.04
CA PHE A 180 0.60 4.88 -21.06
C PHE A 180 2.13 4.92 -21.00
N LEU A 181 2.80 4.80 -22.15
CA LEU A 181 4.26 4.82 -22.22
C LEU A 181 4.83 6.12 -21.61
N GLY A 182 4.24 7.26 -21.93
CA GLY A 182 4.64 8.55 -21.38
C GLY A 182 4.54 8.60 -19.85
N LYS A 183 3.40 8.19 -19.29
CA LYS A 183 3.17 8.22 -17.82
C LYS A 183 4.01 7.21 -17.09
N PHE A 184 4.11 5.98 -17.60
CA PHE A 184 4.89 4.92 -16.99
C PHE A 184 6.38 5.28 -16.93
N VAL A 185 6.94 5.86 -18.00
CA VAL A 185 8.34 6.35 -17.99
C VAL A 185 8.53 7.53 -17.05
N ALA A 186 7.55 8.43 -16.92
CA ALA A 186 7.63 9.55 -15.98
C ALA A 186 7.73 9.10 -14.51
N LEU A 187 7.14 7.94 -14.16
CA LEU A 187 7.23 7.37 -12.80
C LEU A 187 8.66 7.02 -12.38
N ALA A 188 9.55 6.70 -13.32
CA ALA A 188 10.97 6.46 -13.03
C ALA A 188 11.72 7.77 -12.78
N LYS A 189 11.29 8.87 -13.42
CA LYS A 189 12.04 10.12 -13.47
C LYS A 189 11.75 11.07 -12.32
N ASN A 190 10.49 11.18 -11.90
CA ASN A 190 10.05 12.33 -11.09
C ASN A 190 9.83 12.03 -9.60
N LYS A 191 9.83 10.75 -9.20
CA LYS A 191 9.46 10.37 -7.83
C LYS A 191 10.70 10.09 -6.98
N ILE A 192 11.13 11.09 -6.21
CA ILE A 192 11.95 10.86 -5.02
C ILE A 192 10.97 10.43 -3.94
N LEU A 193 11.16 9.22 -3.42
CA LEU A 193 10.30 8.69 -2.38
C LEU A 193 10.67 9.39 -1.07
N PRO A 194 9.70 10.00 -0.34
CA PRO A 194 9.98 10.59 0.95
C PRO A 194 10.49 9.51 1.91
N ASP A 195 11.46 9.86 2.76
CA ASP A 195 11.82 8.98 3.86
C ASP A 195 10.72 9.08 4.91
N LEU A 196 9.89 8.04 5.02
CA LEU A 196 8.81 7.98 5.99
C LEU A 196 9.31 7.60 7.40
N ARG A 197 10.61 7.36 7.60
CA ARG A 197 11.15 6.88 8.88
C ARG A 197 11.63 8.07 9.71
N ALA A 198 10.75 8.62 10.56
CA ALA A 198 11.15 9.58 11.58
C ALA A 198 12.09 8.92 12.62
N GLU A 199 13.07 9.66 13.13
CA GLU A 199 13.83 9.17 14.30
C GLU A 199 12.90 9.09 15.50
N GLY A 200 12.88 7.95 16.19
CA GLY A 200 11.93 7.67 17.28
C GLY A 200 10.61 7.04 16.82
N GLY A 201 10.47 6.72 15.53
CA GLY A 201 9.29 6.03 15.00
C GLY A 201 8.14 6.96 14.62
N GLN A 202 7.20 6.45 13.82
CA GLN A 202 5.89 7.12 13.63
C GLN A 202 4.93 6.59 14.69
N GLU A 203 4.02 7.42 15.19
CA GLU A 203 2.98 6.94 16.10
C GLU A 203 2.16 5.83 15.42
N ILE A 204 2.18 4.64 16.04
CA ILE A 204 1.42 3.48 15.58
C ILE A 204 0.12 3.44 16.37
N ASP A 205 -0.97 3.32 15.62
CA ASP A 205 -2.30 3.07 16.15
C ASP A 205 -2.29 1.84 17.09
N PRO A 206 -2.75 1.96 18.35
CA PRO A 206 -2.76 0.87 19.31
C PRO A 206 -3.45 -0.40 18.80
N GLU A 207 -4.51 -0.27 18.00
CA GLU A 207 -5.25 -1.42 17.43
C GLU A 207 -4.37 -2.23 16.47
N LYS A 208 -3.40 -1.58 15.83
CA LYS A 208 -2.48 -2.20 14.87
C LYS A 208 -1.22 -2.74 15.52
N LYS A 209 -1.03 -2.59 16.84
CA LYS A 209 0.15 -3.09 17.59
C LYS A 209 0.40 -4.58 17.33
N LEU A 210 -0.64 -5.40 17.42
CA LEU A 210 -0.54 -6.85 17.27
C LEU A 210 0.00 -7.27 15.90
N TYR A 211 -0.37 -6.54 14.83
CA TYR A 211 0.15 -6.80 13.49
C TYR A 211 1.68 -6.67 13.44
N TYR A 212 2.22 -5.55 13.94
CA TYR A 212 3.68 -5.34 13.92
C TYR A 212 4.43 -6.32 14.81
N GLU A 213 3.82 -6.70 15.95
CA GLU A 213 4.38 -7.73 16.81
C GLU A 213 4.45 -9.10 16.13
N ASN A 214 3.45 -9.46 15.33
CA ASN A 214 3.44 -10.72 14.58
C ASN A 214 4.44 -10.71 13.41
N VAL A 215 4.66 -9.54 12.82
CA VAL A 215 5.62 -9.35 11.73
C VAL A 215 7.07 -9.34 12.23
N ALA A 216 7.32 -8.75 13.40
CA ALA A 216 8.66 -8.66 13.99
C ALA A 216 9.10 -9.99 14.62
N LYS A 217 10.38 -10.33 14.46
CA LYS A 217 10.96 -11.56 15.05
C LYS A 217 11.52 -11.29 16.44
N MET A 218 11.16 -12.13 17.41
CA MET A 218 11.68 -12.03 18.77
C MET A 218 13.19 -12.29 18.77
N LEU A 219 13.96 -11.46 19.47
CA LEU A 219 15.36 -11.76 19.76
C LEU A 219 15.46 -13.06 20.56
N GLN A 220 16.41 -13.92 20.20
CA GLN A 220 16.55 -15.24 20.82
C GLN A 220 17.71 -15.23 21.81
N PRO A 221 17.67 -16.03 22.88
CA PRO A 221 18.84 -16.26 23.72
C PRO A 221 20.03 -16.75 22.88
N ALA A 222 21.20 -16.24 23.18
CA ALA A 222 22.46 -16.69 22.60
C ALA A 222 22.77 -18.15 22.97
N GLU A 223 23.22 -18.95 22.00
CA GLU A 223 23.93 -20.19 22.28
C GLU A 223 25.34 -19.85 22.85
N ALA A 224 25.95 -20.75 23.61
CA ALA A 224 27.23 -20.48 24.26
C ALA A 224 28.33 -20.04 23.26
N ASN A 225 29.15 -19.05 23.63
CA ASN A 225 30.26 -18.48 22.84
C ASN A 225 29.88 -17.65 21.59
N VAL A 226 28.91 -16.75 21.69
CA VAL A 226 28.67 -15.73 20.65
C VAL A 226 29.62 -14.55 20.82
N GLY A 227 30.04 -13.96 19.71
CA GLY A 227 30.97 -12.82 19.65
C GLY A 227 30.50 -11.54 20.38
N PRO A 228 31.24 -10.43 20.23
CA PRO A 228 30.97 -9.20 20.95
C PRO A 228 29.65 -8.56 20.51
N CYS A 229 28.97 -7.87 21.44
CA CYS A 229 27.72 -7.18 21.14
C CYS A 229 27.91 -6.16 20.02
N LEU A 230 26.99 -6.17 19.04
CA LEU A 230 27.06 -5.29 17.88
C LEU A 230 26.92 -3.80 18.20
N ILE A 231 26.29 -3.44 19.33
CA ILE A 231 26.03 -2.06 19.72
C ILE A 231 27.20 -1.45 20.48
N CYS A 232 27.71 -2.16 21.50
CA CYS A 232 28.79 -1.63 22.35
C CYS A 232 30.19 -2.16 21.97
N GLY A 233 30.28 -3.20 21.15
CA GLY A 233 31.53 -3.81 20.71
C GLY A 233 32.26 -4.66 21.77
N LYS A 234 31.63 -4.90 22.94
CA LYS A 234 32.23 -5.63 24.07
C LYS A 234 31.57 -6.99 24.27
N ASP A 235 32.31 -7.94 24.86
CA ASP A 235 31.75 -9.23 25.27
C ASP A 235 30.94 -9.13 26.56
N LEU A 236 31.40 -8.30 27.49
CA LEU A 236 30.71 -7.97 28.74
C LEU A 236 30.32 -6.50 28.71
N CYS A 237 29.05 -6.22 29.01
CA CYS A 237 28.57 -4.85 29.09
C CYS A 237 28.86 -4.28 30.48
N GLU A 238 29.25 -3.00 30.52
CA GLU A 238 29.43 -2.26 31.78
C GLU A 238 28.11 -2.05 32.54
N TYR A 239 26.97 -2.16 31.85
CA TYR A 239 25.64 -1.93 32.43
C TYR A 239 24.97 -3.19 32.99
N CYS A 240 25.12 -4.35 32.34
CA CYS A 240 24.47 -5.59 32.80
C CYS A 240 25.43 -6.56 33.50
N THR A 241 26.76 -6.48 33.29
CA THR A 241 27.82 -7.32 33.91
C THR A 241 27.66 -8.85 33.82
N LEU A 242 26.53 -9.36 33.35
CA LEU A 242 26.21 -10.78 33.23
C LEU A 242 26.61 -11.30 31.84
N PRO A 243 27.51 -12.32 31.75
CA PRO A 243 27.93 -12.91 30.48
C PRO A 243 26.80 -13.62 29.71
N GLU A 244 25.76 -14.06 30.43
CA GLU A 244 24.68 -14.92 29.90
C GLU A 244 23.52 -14.12 29.27
N ASP A 245 23.47 -12.79 29.44
CA ASP A 245 22.39 -11.92 28.93
C ASP A 245 22.60 -11.46 27.48
N LYS A 246 23.18 -12.34 26.64
CA LYS A 246 23.29 -12.08 25.21
C LYS A 246 22.05 -12.61 24.48
N LEU A 247 21.48 -11.75 23.64
CA LEU A 247 20.42 -12.07 22.70
C LEU A 247 20.97 -12.02 21.27
N VAL A 248 20.42 -12.80 20.35
CA VAL A 248 20.82 -12.83 18.94
C VAL A 248 19.65 -12.47 18.03
N CYS A 249 19.96 -11.77 16.95
CA CYS A 249 18.99 -11.52 15.89
C CYS A 249 18.72 -12.81 15.11
N PRO A 250 17.47 -13.30 15.03
CA PRO A 250 17.16 -14.57 14.35
C PRO A 250 17.32 -14.52 12.82
N LEU A 251 17.56 -13.33 12.24
CA LEU A 251 17.73 -13.15 10.80
C LEU A 251 19.20 -13.15 10.36
N CYS A 252 20.13 -12.76 11.23
CA CYS A 252 21.55 -12.63 10.87
C CYS A 252 22.52 -13.11 11.96
N ASN A 253 22.00 -13.66 13.06
CA ASN A 253 22.73 -14.22 14.20
C ASN A 253 23.71 -13.24 14.87
N GLN A 254 23.50 -11.93 14.69
CA GLN A 254 24.33 -10.94 15.36
C GLN A 254 23.93 -10.79 16.84
N PRO A 255 24.89 -10.76 17.77
CA PRO A 255 24.63 -10.69 19.19
C PRO A 255 24.42 -9.26 19.70
N TYR A 256 23.61 -9.15 20.75
CA TYR A 256 23.26 -7.95 21.49
C TYR A 256 23.27 -8.27 22.97
N HIS A 257 23.77 -7.38 23.82
CA HIS A 257 23.35 -7.42 25.22
C HIS A 257 21.89 -6.97 25.32
N GLU A 258 21.11 -7.61 26.20
CA GLU A 258 19.72 -7.23 26.43
C GLU A 258 19.58 -5.72 26.75
N CYS A 259 20.43 -5.19 27.63
CA CYS A 259 20.44 -3.78 27.99
C CYS A 259 20.77 -2.87 26.80
N CYS A 260 21.71 -3.25 25.95
CA CYS A 260 22.08 -2.47 24.76
C CYS A 260 20.94 -2.46 23.74
N ALA A 261 20.29 -3.61 23.52
CA ALA A 261 19.13 -3.70 22.65
C ALA A 261 17.97 -2.85 23.19
N ALA A 262 17.70 -2.89 24.49
CA ALA A 262 16.64 -2.12 25.16
C ALA A 262 16.85 -0.60 25.05
N LEU A 263 18.07 -0.12 25.28
CA LEU A 263 18.44 1.28 25.11
C LEU A 263 18.39 1.72 23.63
N TYR A 264 18.77 0.82 22.71
CA TYR A 264 18.75 1.10 21.29
C TYR A 264 17.33 1.19 20.75
N THR A 265 16.46 0.21 21.07
CA THR A 265 15.07 0.22 20.64
C THR A 265 14.33 1.44 21.17
N TRP A 266 14.61 1.89 22.40
CA TRP A 266 14.00 3.10 22.93
C TRP A 266 14.20 4.32 22.02
N LYS A 267 15.40 4.45 21.45
CA LYS A 267 15.77 5.58 20.58
C LYS A 267 15.45 5.36 19.10
N LYS A 268 15.52 4.12 18.62
CA LYS A 268 15.44 3.76 17.20
C LYS A 268 14.33 2.72 16.92
N ASN A 269 13.18 2.90 17.57
CA ASN A 269 11.98 2.10 17.33
C ASN A 269 11.25 2.52 16.04
N ILE A 270 10.25 1.72 15.68
CA ILE A 270 9.36 1.99 14.53
C ILE A 270 8.03 2.66 14.91
N GLY A 271 7.88 3.11 16.15
CA GLY A 271 6.62 3.61 16.74
C GLY A 271 6.19 2.81 17.96
N LEU A 272 6.74 1.60 18.11
CA LEU A 272 6.51 0.71 19.24
C LEU A 272 7.85 0.50 19.95
N LYS A 273 7.96 0.93 21.21
CA LYS A 273 9.25 1.06 21.91
C LYS A 273 10.06 -0.24 21.97
N HIS A 274 9.41 -1.40 21.89
CA HIS A 274 10.02 -2.73 21.92
C HIS A 274 10.31 -3.35 20.55
N ILE A 275 9.99 -2.66 19.46
CA ILE A 275 10.20 -3.12 18.09
C ILE A 275 11.14 -2.16 17.35
N PHE A 276 12.22 -2.72 16.80
CA PHE A 276 13.25 -1.95 16.11
C PHE A 276 13.84 -2.71 14.93
N ARG A 277 14.65 -2.01 14.13
CA ARG A 277 15.41 -2.64 13.04
C ARG A 277 16.80 -3.04 13.52
N CYS A 278 17.15 -4.31 13.31
CA CYS A 278 18.47 -4.87 13.56
C CYS A 278 19.57 -3.99 12.96
N VAL A 279 20.61 -3.69 13.74
CA VAL A 279 21.68 -2.77 13.32
C VAL A 279 22.46 -3.30 12.11
N ASN A 280 22.59 -4.64 11.99
CA ASN A 280 23.32 -5.27 10.89
C ASN A 280 22.45 -5.53 9.66
N CYS A 281 21.36 -6.30 9.80
CA CYS A 281 20.56 -6.73 8.66
C CYS A 281 19.35 -5.84 8.35
N GLU A 282 19.07 -4.84 9.21
CA GLU A 282 17.92 -3.92 9.10
C GLU A 282 16.53 -4.60 9.16
N GLY A 283 16.50 -5.90 9.50
CA GLY A 283 15.28 -6.66 9.71
C GLY A 283 14.58 -6.29 11.02
N LEU A 284 13.27 -6.40 11.02
CA LEU A 284 12.40 -6.02 12.12
C LEU A 284 12.45 -7.08 13.22
N VAL A 285 12.96 -6.68 14.37
CA VAL A 285 13.10 -7.50 15.56
C VAL A 285 12.37 -6.88 16.72
N LYS A 286 11.95 -7.71 17.67
CA LYS A 286 11.30 -7.29 18.90
C LYS A 286 11.95 -7.92 20.12
N MET A 287 11.75 -7.29 21.27
CA MET A 287 12.14 -7.82 22.57
C MET A 287 10.97 -7.71 23.55
N ASN A 288 11.13 -8.24 24.76
CA ASN A 288 10.09 -8.17 25.77
C ASN A 288 9.79 -6.69 26.11
N GLU A 289 8.54 -6.27 25.92
CA GLU A 289 8.17 -4.87 26.07
C GLU A 289 8.40 -4.37 27.50
N ARG A 290 7.99 -5.13 28.51
CA ARG A 290 8.19 -4.76 29.93
C ARG A 290 9.67 -4.58 30.25
N ARG A 291 10.55 -5.47 29.77
CA ARG A 291 12.01 -5.32 29.93
C ARG A 291 12.55 -4.03 29.34
N VAL A 292 12.01 -3.58 28.20
CA VAL A 292 12.42 -2.30 27.61
C VAL A 292 12.08 -1.14 28.54
N TYR A 293 10.89 -1.11 29.12
CA TYR A 293 10.48 -0.08 30.08
C TYR A 293 11.34 -0.12 31.36
N GLU A 294 11.51 -1.30 31.96
CA GLU A 294 12.33 -1.51 33.15
C GLU A 294 13.77 -0.99 32.97
N ILE A 295 14.44 -1.37 31.88
CA ILE A 295 15.84 -0.99 31.62
C ILE A 295 15.98 0.51 31.35
N ASN A 296 14.96 1.14 30.76
CA ASN A 296 14.96 2.58 30.51
C ASN A 296 14.44 3.40 31.71
N GLY A 297 14.07 2.75 32.82
CA GLY A 297 13.63 3.43 34.06
C GLY A 297 12.24 4.07 33.95
N GLU A 298 11.39 3.55 33.08
CA GLU A 298 10.08 4.11 32.75
C GLU A 298 8.97 3.16 33.21
N PRO A 299 7.84 3.66 33.75
CA PRO A 299 6.74 2.81 34.17
C PRO A 299 6.12 2.10 32.96
N TYR A 300 5.80 0.83 33.12
CA TYR A 300 5.13 0.08 32.06
C TYR A 300 3.66 0.56 31.92
N PRO A 301 3.17 0.82 30.71
CA PRO A 301 1.79 1.25 30.51
C PRO A 301 0.81 0.19 31.00
N GLY A 302 -0.04 0.55 31.97
CA GLY A 302 -1.00 -0.37 32.61
C GLY A 302 -0.56 -0.89 33.97
N ASP A 303 0.70 -0.68 34.37
CA ASP A 303 1.11 -0.76 35.77
C ASP A 303 0.78 0.59 36.43
N GLU A 304 -0.52 0.92 36.53
CA GLU A 304 -0.94 1.94 37.49
C GLU A 304 -0.57 1.41 38.88
N SER A 305 0.54 1.89 39.42
CA SER A 305 0.80 1.75 40.85
C SER A 305 -0.45 2.30 41.54
N PRO A 306 -1.19 1.50 42.34
CA PRO A 306 -2.24 2.08 43.16
C PRO A 306 -1.54 3.18 43.94
N HIS A 307 -1.97 4.42 43.70
CA HIS A 307 -1.57 5.53 44.52
C HIS A 307 -1.89 5.07 45.94
N LEU A 308 -0.85 4.69 46.69
CA LEU A 308 -0.90 4.71 48.13
C LEU A 308 -1.16 6.19 48.42
N GLU A 309 -2.44 6.54 48.50
CA GLU A 309 -2.87 7.64 49.36
C GLU A 309 -2.32 7.26 50.72
N GLU A 310 -1.12 7.79 50.99
CA GLU A 310 -0.49 7.78 52.29
C GLU A 310 -1.45 8.56 53.18
N THR A 311 -2.40 7.83 53.77
CA THR A 311 -3.31 8.32 54.79
C THR A 311 -2.42 8.73 55.96
N ALA A 312 -2.05 10.01 55.96
CA ALA A 312 -1.58 10.71 57.14
C ALA A 312 -2.77 10.87 58.10
N GLU A 313 -3.25 9.75 58.65
CA GLU A 313 -4.20 9.74 59.76
C GLU A 313 -3.42 9.50 61.05
N LEU A 314 -3.01 10.62 61.65
CA LEU A 314 -3.13 10.93 63.07
C LEU A 314 -3.18 9.71 64.01
N GLU A 315 -2.02 9.34 64.56
CA GLU A 315 -1.95 8.62 65.84
C GLU A 315 -2.44 9.56 66.95
N GLY A 316 -3.74 9.53 67.20
CA GLY A 316 -4.35 9.91 68.46
C GLY A 316 -4.56 8.65 69.29
N GLU A 317 -3.83 8.55 70.39
CA GLU A 317 -4.08 7.62 71.49
C GLU A 317 -5.54 7.75 71.96
N GLU A 318 -6.23 6.64 72.22
CA GLU A 318 -6.88 6.34 73.51
C GLU A 318 -7.69 5.02 73.51
N THR A 319 -7.31 4.17 74.46
CA THR A 319 -8.13 3.31 75.34
C THR A 319 -9.01 2.18 74.77
N TRP A 320 -8.47 0.97 74.93
CA TRP A 320 -9.03 -0.19 75.64
C TRP A 320 -10.49 -0.10 76.14
N ASN A 321 -11.35 -1.01 75.65
CA ASN A 321 -12.27 -1.78 76.51
C ASN A 321 -12.73 -3.07 75.81
N PRO A 322 -12.58 -4.27 76.42
CA PRO A 322 -13.16 -5.52 75.93
C PRO A 322 -14.46 -5.87 76.67
N GLU A 323 -15.14 -6.92 76.17
CA GLU A 323 -16.39 -7.53 76.65
C GLU A 323 -17.66 -6.85 76.07
N THR A 324 -18.52 -7.51 75.29
CA THR A 324 -19.20 -8.78 75.62
C THR A 324 -19.91 -9.36 74.38
N ASP A 325 -19.93 -10.69 74.39
CA ASP A 325 -21.03 -11.60 74.04
C ASP A 325 -21.45 -11.95 72.60
N MET A 326 -21.51 -13.29 72.49
CA MET A 326 -22.10 -14.15 71.48
C MET A 326 -23.58 -13.81 71.23
N THR A 327 -24.01 -13.89 69.96
CA THR A 327 -25.26 -14.62 69.65
C THR A 327 -25.33 -15.05 68.19
N THR A 328 -25.96 -16.21 68.06
CA THR A 328 -26.13 -17.12 66.92
C THR A 328 -27.43 -16.85 66.16
N SER A 329 -27.46 -17.00 64.83
CA SER A 329 -28.59 -17.50 63.98
C SER A 329 -28.28 -17.16 62.51
N SER A 330 -27.98 -18.10 61.61
CA SER A 330 -28.86 -19.01 60.85
C SER A 330 -29.58 -18.38 59.64
N GLU A 331 -29.72 -19.20 58.59
CA GLU A 331 -30.48 -19.05 57.32
C GLU A 331 -29.65 -18.47 56.15
N ALA A 332 -29.25 -19.21 55.10
CA ALA A 332 -29.86 -20.21 54.19
C ALA A 332 -30.25 -19.58 52.83
N GLU A 333 -30.15 -20.41 51.78
CA GLU A 333 -30.44 -20.19 50.33
C GLU A 333 -29.31 -19.55 49.50
N GLU A 334 -28.94 -20.00 48.30
CA GLU A 334 -29.15 -21.21 47.47
C GLU A 334 -28.08 -21.16 46.35
N PRO A 335 -27.71 -22.29 45.70
CA PRO A 335 -26.62 -22.33 44.73
C PRO A 335 -27.09 -22.10 43.28
N ALA A 336 -26.40 -21.21 42.56
CA ALA A 336 -26.58 -21.03 41.12
C ALA A 336 -25.86 -22.15 40.32
N LYS A 337 -26.66 -22.86 39.52
CA LYS A 337 -26.26 -23.88 38.53
C LYS A 337 -25.28 -23.30 37.50
N ILE A 338 -24.17 -24.00 37.30
CA ILE A 338 -23.30 -23.86 36.13
C ILE A 338 -23.62 -25.03 35.21
N GLU A 339 -24.20 -24.74 34.04
CA GLU A 339 -24.36 -25.69 32.94
C GLU A 339 -23.04 -25.79 32.15
N GLU A 340 -22.42 -26.96 32.20
CA GLU A 340 -21.36 -27.38 31.28
C GLU A 340 -22.00 -27.82 29.95
N GLU A 341 -21.81 -27.06 28.87
CA GLU A 341 -21.93 -27.59 27.51
C GLU A 341 -20.55 -27.89 26.93
N LYS A 342 -20.15 -29.16 27.04
CA LYS A 342 -19.08 -29.79 26.27
C LYS A 342 -19.57 -30.04 24.85
N SER A 343 -19.16 -29.20 23.88
CA SER A 343 -19.23 -29.55 22.46
C SER A 343 -18.08 -30.48 22.09
N LYS A 344 -18.45 -31.68 21.63
CA LYS A 344 -17.59 -32.76 21.16
C LYS A 344 -16.77 -32.36 19.94
N GLU A 345 -15.48 -32.72 19.97
CA GLU A 345 -14.66 -32.97 18.80
C GLU A 345 -15.25 -34.12 17.99
N GLU A 346 -15.47 -33.92 16.70
CA GLU A 346 -15.67 -35.01 15.76
C GLU A 346 -14.77 -34.80 14.53
N SER A 347 -13.74 -35.63 14.48
CA SER A 347 -12.79 -35.79 13.40
C SER A 347 -13.47 -36.30 12.13
N VAL A 348 -13.45 -35.52 11.04
CA VAL A 348 -13.88 -35.99 9.73
C VAL A 348 -12.67 -36.40 8.89
N LYS A 349 -12.61 -37.70 8.62
CA LYS A 349 -11.72 -38.36 7.65
C LYS A 349 -12.09 -37.95 6.23
N VAL A 350 -11.05 -37.67 5.45
CA VAL A 350 -11.07 -37.60 3.98
C VAL A 350 -11.32 -39.00 3.41
N PRO A 351 -12.18 -39.14 2.39
CA PRO A 351 -12.08 -40.24 1.45
C PRO A 351 -11.70 -39.73 0.06
N GLU A 352 -10.61 -40.29 -0.47
CA GLU A 352 -10.35 -40.40 -1.90
C GLU A 352 -11.35 -41.40 -2.50
N THR A 353 -11.98 -41.06 -3.63
CA THR A 353 -12.27 -42.04 -4.70
C THR A 353 -12.56 -41.32 -6.01
N SER A 354 -11.77 -41.69 -7.01
CA SER A 354 -11.97 -41.52 -8.44
C SER A 354 -13.19 -42.32 -8.93
N SER A 355 -13.98 -41.78 -9.85
CA SER A 355 -14.49 -42.55 -11.01
C SER A 355 -15.29 -41.69 -12.00
N ASN A 356 -15.02 -41.97 -13.28
CA ASN A 356 -15.70 -41.51 -14.49
C ASN A 356 -17.23 -41.58 -14.47
N GLY A 357 -17.85 -40.69 -15.26
CA GLY A 357 -19.23 -40.85 -15.73
C GLY A 357 -19.71 -39.69 -16.61
N GLU A 358 -19.61 -39.85 -17.93
CA GLU A 358 -20.35 -39.06 -18.92
C GLU A 358 -21.87 -39.29 -18.76
N VAL A 359 -22.71 -38.23 -18.69
CA VAL A 359 -24.06 -38.22 -19.30
C VAL A 359 -24.52 -36.77 -19.62
N LYS A 360 -24.72 -36.55 -20.92
CA LYS A 360 -25.72 -35.77 -21.70
C LYS A 360 -26.49 -34.56 -21.12
N GLN A 361 -26.55 -33.58 -22.04
CA GLN A 361 -27.48 -32.45 -22.22
C GLN A 361 -28.95 -32.67 -21.83
N ILE A 362 -29.51 -31.72 -21.09
CA ILE A 362 -30.89 -31.20 -21.10
C ILE A 362 -30.75 -29.76 -20.55
N GLY A 363 -31.38 -28.67 -20.97
CA GLY A 363 -32.45 -28.33 -21.89
C GLY A 363 -32.83 -26.89 -21.49
N LYS A 364 -33.04 -26.01 -22.48
CA LYS A 364 -33.37 -24.59 -22.29
C LYS A 364 -34.70 -24.44 -21.53
N VAL A 365 -34.75 -23.54 -20.53
CA VAL A 365 -36.00 -22.93 -20.06
C VAL A 365 -35.84 -21.41 -20.09
N LYS A 366 -36.66 -20.77 -20.93
CA LYS A 366 -36.95 -19.32 -20.90
C LYS A 366 -38.10 -19.09 -19.93
N VAL A 367 -38.01 -18.07 -19.10
CA VAL A 367 -39.17 -17.38 -18.52
C VAL A 367 -39.02 -15.88 -18.81
N LYS A 368 -40.07 -15.30 -19.42
CA LYS A 368 -40.29 -13.87 -19.63
C LYS A 368 -41.36 -13.38 -18.65
N ARG A 369 -41.20 -12.14 -18.17
CA ARG A 369 -42.19 -11.08 -17.85
C ARG A 369 -41.51 -10.15 -16.82
N GLY A 370 -41.28 -8.85 -16.99
CA GLY A 370 -41.75 -7.83 -17.93
C GLY A 370 -42.41 -6.70 -17.11
N LEU A 371 -41.94 -5.45 -17.23
CA LEU A 371 -42.75 -4.22 -17.03
C LEU A 371 -41.95 -2.97 -17.47
N PHE A 372 -42.57 -2.13 -18.31
CA PHE A 372 -42.04 -0.91 -19.00
C PHE A 372 -41.06 -1.20 -20.16
N GLY A 373 -41.26 -0.82 -21.43
CA GLY A 373 -42.30 -0.09 -22.15
C GLY A 373 -41.70 0.38 -23.50
N PHE A 374 -42.29 -0.06 -24.63
CA PHE A 374 -42.39 0.49 -26.02
C PHE A 374 -41.31 1.45 -26.58
N GLN A 375 -40.86 1.44 -27.85
CA GLN A 375 -41.08 0.68 -29.10
C GLN A 375 -39.94 1.02 -30.11
N PRO A 376 -39.78 0.26 -31.22
CA PRO A 376 -38.59 0.22 -32.08
C PRO A 376 -38.65 1.15 -33.31
N ILE A 377 -37.48 1.49 -33.85
CA ILE A 377 -37.33 2.01 -35.23
C ILE A 377 -36.77 0.87 -36.08
N GLY A 378 -37.42 0.66 -37.23
CA GLY A 378 -37.46 -0.59 -37.98
C GLY A 378 -36.18 -1.01 -38.70
N MET A 379 -36.17 -2.32 -38.97
CA MET A 379 -35.30 -2.99 -39.94
C MET A 379 -35.80 -2.68 -41.35
N ALA A 380 -34.87 -2.49 -42.27
CA ALA A 380 -35.03 -2.89 -43.66
C ALA A 380 -33.69 -3.49 -44.09
N ASP A 381 -33.73 -4.78 -44.35
CA ASP A 381 -32.75 -5.48 -45.19
C ASP A 381 -32.91 -4.97 -46.63
N ASP A 382 -31.81 -4.91 -47.38
CA ASP A 382 -31.75 -5.44 -48.75
C ASP A 382 -30.32 -5.40 -49.29
N GLU A 383 -29.95 -6.51 -49.90
CA GLU A 383 -28.76 -6.75 -50.71
C GLU A 383 -28.81 -5.89 -51.99
N GLU A 384 -27.66 -5.47 -52.52
CA GLU A 384 -27.24 -5.72 -53.92
C GLU A 384 -25.98 -4.94 -54.30
N GLU A 385 -25.08 -5.66 -54.97
CA GLU A 385 -24.00 -5.11 -55.79
C GLU A 385 -24.56 -4.27 -56.95
N SER A 386 -23.94 -3.13 -57.27
CA SER A 386 -23.54 -2.82 -58.65
C SER A 386 -22.85 -1.45 -58.80
N ASN A 387 -21.77 -1.49 -59.56
CA ASN A 387 -21.31 -0.52 -60.56
C ASN A 387 -21.14 0.98 -60.22
N LYS A 388 -19.86 1.39 -60.32
CA LYS A 388 -19.29 2.67 -60.79
C LYS A 388 -20.30 3.63 -61.49
N PRO A 389 -20.12 4.95 -61.27
CA PRO A 389 -19.39 5.68 -62.31
C PRO A 389 -18.32 6.65 -61.78
N GLU A 390 -17.31 6.83 -62.62
CA GLU A 390 -16.36 7.94 -62.61
C GLU A 390 -17.10 9.28 -62.65
N SER A 391 -16.67 10.24 -61.82
CA SER A 391 -16.98 11.65 -62.09
C SER A 391 -15.84 12.58 -61.68
N THR A 392 -15.37 13.28 -62.71
CA THR A 392 -15.08 14.71 -62.74
C THR A 392 -14.01 15.28 -61.82
N THR A 393 -12.85 15.52 -62.45
CA THR A 393 -11.94 16.64 -62.25
C THR A 393 -12.60 17.88 -61.63
N ALA A 394 -12.24 18.17 -60.37
CA ALA A 394 -12.55 19.43 -59.72
C ALA A 394 -11.68 20.56 -60.32
N GLU A 395 -12.35 21.59 -60.82
CA GLU A 395 -11.76 22.87 -61.20
C GLU A 395 -11.04 23.49 -59.99
N LYS A 396 -9.77 23.85 -60.19
CA LYS A 396 -9.00 24.67 -59.26
C LYS A 396 -9.58 26.08 -59.27
N GLU A 397 -10.36 26.42 -58.24
CA GLU A 397 -10.59 27.82 -57.89
C GLU A 397 -9.23 28.49 -57.60
N GLN A 398 -8.92 29.51 -58.39
CA GLN A 398 -7.74 30.34 -58.19
C GLN A 398 -7.94 31.16 -56.92
N GLU A 399 -7.21 30.81 -55.86
CA GLU A 399 -7.08 31.67 -54.69
C GLU A 399 -6.54 33.05 -55.12
N PRO A 400 -7.15 34.15 -54.65
CA PRO A 400 -6.66 35.49 -54.93
C PRO A 400 -5.24 35.62 -54.37
N LYS A 401 -4.30 36.02 -55.23
CA LYS A 401 -2.89 36.27 -54.87
C LYS A 401 -2.83 37.48 -53.92
N MET A 402 -3.02 37.23 -52.63
CA MET A 402 -2.67 38.17 -51.57
C MET A 402 -1.18 38.50 -51.67
N THR A 403 -0.87 39.79 -51.65
CA THR A 403 0.51 40.29 -51.62
C THR A 403 1.20 39.90 -50.30
N GLU A 404 2.54 39.78 -50.32
CA GLU A 404 3.34 39.47 -49.13
C GLU A 404 3.08 40.47 -47.98
N GLU A 405 2.81 41.74 -48.31
CA GLU A 405 2.45 42.77 -47.33
C GLU A 405 1.11 42.50 -46.63
N GLU A 406 0.10 42.02 -47.36
CA GLU A 406 -1.21 41.68 -46.79
C GLU A 406 -1.14 40.42 -45.90
N LYS A 407 -0.30 39.45 -46.26
CA LYS A 407 -0.02 38.27 -45.42
C LYS A 407 0.66 38.69 -44.11
N LEU A 408 1.64 39.60 -44.18
CA LEU A 408 2.34 40.12 -43.00
C LEU A 408 1.41 40.95 -42.10
N ALA A 409 0.53 41.77 -42.69
CA ALA A 409 -0.45 42.57 -41.96
C ALA A 409 -1.48 41.69 -41.24
N LEU A 410 -1.99 40.64 -41.90
CA LEU A 410 -2.94 39.69 -41.30
C LEU A 410 -2.28 38.89 -40.17
N ALA A 411 -1.02 38.49 -40.33
CA ALA A 411 -0.25 37.82 -39.28
C ALA A 411 -0.04 38.72 -38.05
N ARG A 412 0.32 40.01 -38.26
CA ARG A 412 0.47 41.00 -37.18
C ARG A 412 -0.84 41.26 -36.44
N LYS A 413 -1.97 41.33 -37.16
CA LYS A 413 -3.31 41.50 -36.56
C LYS A 413 -3.72 40.29 -35.70
N LYS A 414 -3.53 39.07 -36.20
CA LYS A 414 -3.78 37.83 -35.43
C LYS A 414 -2.87 37.71 -34.19
N LEU A 415 -1.63 38.19 -34.27
CA LEU A 415 -0.70 38.20 -33.13
C LEU A 415 -1.13 39.22 -32.06
N ALA A 416 -1.61 40.39 -32.47
CA ALA A 416 -2.12 41.43 -31.58
C ALA A 416 -3.41 41.00 -30.86
N GLU A 417 -4.32 40.30 -31.54
CA GLU A 417 -5.53 39.72 -30.95
C GLU A 417 -5.22 38.60 -29.94
N ARG A 418 -4.20 37.76 -30.23
CA ARG A 418 -3.71 36.75 -29.27
C ARG A 418 -3.09 37.37 -28.01
N ARG A 419 -2.46 38.54 -28.13
CA ARG A 419 -1.90 39.28 -26.98
C ARG A 419 -3.00 39.96 -26.14
N LYS A 420 -4.10 40.41 -26.75
CA LYS A 420 -5.26 40.97 -26.01
C LYS A 420 -6.06 39.90 -25.24
N LYS A 421 -6.15 38.65 -25.74
CA LYS A 421 -6.83 37.55 -25.04
C LYS A 421 -6.04 36.92 -23.86
N LYS A 422 -4.80 37.36 -23.60
CA LYS A 422 -3.95 36.78 -22.53
C LYS A 422 -3.94 37.59 -21.22
N LYS A 423 -4.78 38.62 -21.07
CA LYS A 423 -4.95 39.36 -19.81
C LYS A 423 -6.13 38.81 -19.01
N VAL A 424 -5.77 38.20 -17.87
CA VAL A 424 -6.56 37.95 -16.65
C VAL A 424 -7.67 36.89 -16.73
N LYS A 425 -7.27 35.61 -16.75
CA LYS A 425 -8.05 34.61 -15.99
C LYS A 425 -7.65 34.77 -14.53
N ASN A 426 -8.60 35.15 -13.67
CA ASN A 426 -8.47 35.07 -12.22
C ASN A 426 -8.34 33.58 -11.83
N GLY A 427 -7.12 33.04 -11.96
CA GLY A 427 -6.80 31.71 -11.47
C GLY A 427 -6.80 31.77 -9.95
N ILE A 428 -7.64 30.95 -9.33
CA ILE A 428 -7.63 30.73 -7.87
C ILE A 428 -6.22 30.31 -7.50
N ARG A 429 -5.56 31.10 -6.63
CA ARG A 429 -4.25 30.77 -6.09
C ARG A 429 -4.44 30.01 -4.79
N ILE A 430 -3.72 28.91 -4.63
CA ILE A 430 -3.80 28.04 -3.46
C ILE A 430 -2.40 27.92 -2.87
N CYS A 431 -2.28 28.07 -1.55
CA CYS A 431 -1.02 27.87 -0.83
C CYS A 431 -0.54 26.43 -1.01
N LYS A 432 0.69 26.23 -1.49
CA LYS A 432 1.26 24.89 -1.74
C LYS A 432 1.51 24.08 -0.46
N VAL A 433 1.57 24.74 0.70
CA VAL A 433 1.88 24.09 1.99
C VAL A 433 0.62 23.65 2.71
N CYS A 434 -0.39 24.53 2.82
CA CYS A 434 -1.59 24.25 3.63
C CYS A 434 -2.91 24.27 2.84
N SER A 435 -2.85 24.42 1.52
CA SER A 435 -4.01 24.45 0.62
C SER A 435 -5.02 25.58 0.88
N HIS A 436 -4.64 26.62 1.64
CA HIS A 436 -5.49 27.79 1.85
C HIS A 436 -5.62 28.63 0.56
N HIS A 437 -6.82 29.12 0.26
CA HIS A 437 -7.05 30.01 -0.87
C HIS A 437 -6.41 31.38 -0.62
N LEU A 438 -5.58 31.83 -1.55
CA LEU A 438 -4.87 33.10 -1.48
C LEU A 438 -5.57 34.13 -2.36
N LYS A 439 -5.71 35.36 -1.84
CA LYS A 439 -6.14 36.49 -2.67
C LYS A 439 -5.07 36.82 -3.73
N PRO A 440 -5.42 37.43 -4.87
CA PRO A 440 -4.48 37.68 -5.97
C PRO A 440 -3.23 38.48 -5.58
N ASP A 441 -3.35 39.33 -4.56
CA ASP A 441 -2.36 40.24 -4.00
C ASP A 441 -1.57 39.69 -2.80
N GLU A 442 -2.01 38.56 -2.22
CA GLU A 442 -1.33 37.95 -1.07
C GLU A 442 -0.06 37.21 -1.51
N ARG A 443 1.11 37.75 -1.11
CA ARG A 443 2.42 37.13 -1.36
C ARG A 443 2.83 36.12 -0.30
N ILE A 444 2.14 36.08 0.83
CA ILE A 444 2.46 35.21 1.98
C ILE A 444 1.14 34.63 2.48
N CYS A 445 1.11 33.33 2.75
CA CYS A 445 -0.09 32.67 3.24
C CYS A 445 -0.42 33.15 4.67
N PRO A 446 -1.64 33.66 4.93
CA PRO A 446 -2.02 34.14 6.26
C PRO A 446 -2.15 33.00 7.28
N LYS A 447 -2.32 31.76 6.83
CA LYS A 447 -2.48 30.59 7.72
C LYS A 447 -1.14 30.00 8.19
N CYS A 448 -0.11 29.99 7.34
CA CYS A 448 1.15 29.29 7.65
C CYS A 448 2.43 30.09 7.38
N GLY A 449 2.35 31.34 6.92
CA GLY A 449 3.52 32.19 6.66
C GLY A 449 4.35 31.81 5.43
N SER A 450 3.94 30.79 4.66
CA SER A 450 4.68 30.36 3.45
C SER A 450 4.53 31.36 2.29
N PRO A 451 5.61 31.70 1.57
CA PRO A 451 5.55 32.61 0.42
C PRO A 451 4.84 31.98 -0.78
N ALA A 452 4.00 32.78 -1.44
CA ALA A 452 3.19 32.41 -2.58
C ALA A 452 3.99 32.49 -3.89
N PHE A 453 4.89 31.53 -4.12
CA PHE A 453 5.56 31.32 -5.41
C PHE A 453 5.26 29.92 -5.96
#